data_AF-A0A520ZYB9-F1
#
_entry.id   AF-A0A520ZYB9-F1
#
_cell.length_a   1.000
_cell.length_b   1.000
_cell.length_c   1.000
_cell.angle_alpha   90.00
_cell.angle_beta   90.00
_cell.angle_gamma   90.00
#
_symmetry.space_group_name_H-M   'P 1'
#
loop_
_entity.id
_entity.type
_entity.pdbx_description
1 polymer ?
#
loop_
_entity_poly.entity_id
_entity_poly.type
_entity_poly.pdbx_seq_one_letter_code
_entity_poly.pdbx_strand_id
1 'polypeptide(L)'
;EKLREIISVDIAISYKLMRFLNSAYFYRLQEVKTVKHAIAYLGEKELRRFLLLVVVSELASEHPGELTRLALVRAKFCELLGEASPHSSSSGELFIMGLFSLLDTMLGTPMERIMDRLPISHPVKEALANQTGTMATFLKIAVAFERNQQKKIVSLIRELGISGTGKTITEAYITAVKYANGLL
;
A
#
# COMPACT_ATOMS: atom_id res chain seq x y z
N GLU A 1 -14.53 -9.52 -14.88
CA GLU A 1 -15.36 -10.72 -14.67
C GLU A 1 -14.85 -11.68 -13.62
N LYS A 2 -13.81 -12.50 -13.84
CA LYS A 2 -13.36 -13.53 -12.88
C LYS A 2 -13.17 -13.04 -11.44
N LEU A 3 -12.59 -11.84 -11.25
CA LEU A 3 -12.37 -11.26 -9.91
C LEU A 3 -13.70 -10.97 -9.19
N ARG A 4 -14.73 -10.55 -9.93
CA ARG A 4 -16.07 -10.24 -9.38
C ARG A 4 -16.78 -11.51 -8.95
N GLU A 5 -16.63 -12.59 -9.71
CA GLU A 5 -17.18 -13.91 -9.41
C GLU A 5 -16.57 -14.48 -8.12
N ILE A 6 -15.23 -14.43 -7.99
CA ILE A 6 -14.52 -14.91 -6.79
C ILE A 6 -15.00 -14.17 -5.53
N ILE A 7 -15.06 -12.84 -5.59
CA ILE A 7 -15.50 -12.03 -4.44
C ILE A 7 -16.94 -12.32 -4.07
N SER A 8 -17.82 -12.49 -5.06
CA SER A 8 -19.26 -12.69 -4.82
C SER A 8 -19.58 -14.07 -4.24
N VAL A 9 -18.69 -15.06 -4.40
CA VAL A 9 -18.85 -16.43 -3.88
C VAL A 9 -18.24 -16.59 -2.49
N ASP A 10 -17.17 -15.85 -2.18
CA ASP A 10 -16.54 -15.88 -0.86
C ASP A 10 -17.23 -14.90 0.12
N ILE A 11 -17.96 -15.46 1.09
CA ILE A 11 -18.71 -14.69 2.09
C ILE A 11 -17.77 -13.85 2.97
N ALA A 12 -16.58 -14.36 3.31
CA ALA A 12 -15.63 -13.66 4.16
C ALA A 12 -15.04 -12.44 3.45
N ILE A 13 -14.64 -12.59 2.18
CA ILE A 13 -14.14 -11.49 1.34
C ILE A 13 -15.27 -10.48 1.06
N SER A 14 -16.49 -10.95 0.78
CA SER A 14 -17.67 -10.09 0.59
C SER A 14 -17.97 -9.24 1.84
N TYR A 15 -17.95 -9.84 3.03
CA TYR A 15 -18.12 -9.11 4.29
C TYR A 15 -17.00 -8.08 4.51
N LYS A 16 -15.74 -8.47 4.31
CA LYS A 16 -14.58 -7.57 4.41
C LYS A 16 -14.69 -6.41 3.41
N LEU A 17 -15.20 -6.64 2.21
CA LEU A 17 -15.40 -5.62 1.17
C LEU A 17 -16.44 -4.59 1.60
N MET A 18 -17.57 -5.07 2.12
CA MET A 18 -18.63 -4.20 2.62
C MET A 18 -18.15 -3.39 3.83
N ARG A 19 -17.39 -3.99 4.75
CA ARG A 19 -16.77 -3.26 5.87
C ARG A 19 -15.74 -2.22 5.38
N PHE A 20 -14.91 -2.58 4.42
CA PHE A 20 -13.92 -1.69 3.81
C PHE A 20 -14.58 -0.47 3.16
N LEU A 21 -15.65 -0.67 2.39
CA LEU A 21 -16.39 0.41 1.73
C LEU A 21 -17.18 1.30 2.67
N ASN A 22 -17.65 0.75 3.79
CA ASN A 22 -18.35 1.52 4.82
C ASN A 22 -17.39 2.07 5.89
N SER A 23 -16.08 1.97 5.66
CA SER A 23 -15.06 2.54 6.55
C SER A 23 -15.03 4.06 6.48
N ALA A 24 -14.49 4.72 7.51
CA ALA A 24 -14.45 6.18 7.63
C ALA A 24 -13.77 6.88 6.44
N TYR A 25 -12.88 6.18 5.73
CA TYR A 25 -12.24 6.68 4.52
C TYR A 25 -13.21 6.79 3.32
N PHE A 26 -14.05 5.78 3.10
CA PHE A 26 -14.97 5.69 1.95
C PHE A 26 -16.38 6.20 2.22
N TYR A 27 -16.70 6.56 3.47
CA TYR A 27 -18.06 6.89 3.97
C TYR A 27 -18.81 8.05 3.26
N ARG A 28 -18.23 8.75 2.27
CA ARG A 28 -18.89 9.92 1.66
C ARG A 28 -19.87 9.55 0.54
N LEU A 29 -21.13 9.41 0.96
CA LEU A 29 -22.39 9.92 0.37
C LEU A 29 -23.48 8.88 0.06
N GLN A 30 -23.19 7.58 -0.03
CA GLN A 30 -24.22 6.54 -0.08
C GLN A 30 -23.71 5.23 0.52
N GLU A 31 -24.48 4.65 1.44
CA GLU A 31 -24.22 3.32 1.98
C GLU A 31 -24.27 2.30 0.83
N VAL A 32 -23.17 1.57 0.66
CA VAL A 32 -23.11 0.51 -0.33
C VAL A 32 -23.88 -0.69 0.23
N LYS A 33 -24.97 -1.09 -0.45
CA LYS A 33 -25.91 -2.11 0.05
C LYS A 33 -25.69 -3.51 -0.51
N THR A 34 -24.92 -3.68 -1.60
CA THR A 34 -24.68 -4.98 -2.22
C THR A 34 -23.25 -5.11 -2.74
N VAL A 35 -22.75 -6.34 -2.81
CA VAL A 35 -21.42 -6.66 -3.38
C VAL A 35 -21.31 -6.22 -4.84
N LYS A 36 -22.38 -6.34 -5.63
CA LYS A 36 -22.41 -5.84 -7.02
C LYS A 36 -22.24 -4.32 -7.08
N HIS A 37 -22.95 -3.59 -6.22
CA HIS A 37 -22.80 -2.13 -6.11
C HIS A 37 -21.40 -1.74 -5.63
N ALA A 38 -20.86 -2.46 -4.64
CA ALA A 38 -19.51 -2.29 -4.12
C ALA A 38 -18.42 -2.38 -5.21
N ILE A 39 -18.47 -3.47 -5.98
CA ILE A 39 -17.54 -3.75 -7.07
C ILE A 39 -17.65 -2.70 -8.18
N ALA A 40 -18.87 -2.27 -8.51
CA ALA A 40 -19.09 -1.23 -9.52
C ALA A 40 -18.59 0.14 -9.04
N TYR A 41 -18.77 0.44 -7.76
CA TYR A 41 -18.38 1.71 -7.14
C TYR A 41 -16.85 1.88 -7.03
N LEU A 42 -16.12 0.84 -6.61
CA LEU A 42 -14.65 0.89 -6.45
C LEU A 42 -13.89 1.03 -7.78
N GLY A 43 -14.43 0.45 -8.85
CA GLY A 43 -13.65 0.19 -10.06
C GLY A 43 -12.54 -0.84 -9.85
N GLU A 44 -11.87 -1.21 -10.93
CA GLU A 44 -10.91 -2.33 -10.93
C GLU A 44 -9.65 -2.07 -10.09
N LYS A 45 -9.12 -0.84 -10.15
CA LYS A 45 -7.89 -0.46 -9.45
C LYS A 45 -8.03 -0.59 -7.93
N GLU A 46 -9.09 -0.02 -7.35
CA GLU A 46 -9.31 -0.07 -5.90
C GLU A 46 -9.78 -1.45 -5.44
N LEU A 47 -10.50 -2.21 -6.28
CA LEU A 47 -10.86 -3.59 -5.96
C LEU A 47 -9.62 -4.49 -5.83
N ARG A 48 -8.63 -4.33 -6.71
CA ARG A 48 -7.34 -5.04 -6.61
C ARG A 48 -6.59 -4.66 -5.33
N ARG A 49 -6.61 -3.38 -4.92
CA ARG A 49 -5.99 -2.92 -3.68
C ARG A 49 -6.65 -3.51 -2.45
N PHE A 50 -7.98 -3.51 -2.42
CA PHE A 50 -8.75 -4.14 -1.37
C PHE A 50 -8.36 -5.61 -1.21
N LEU A 51 -8.28 -6.38 -2.30
CA LEU A 51 -7.90 -7.79 -2.23
C LEU A 51 -6.48 -8.00 -1.72
N LEU A 52 -5.52 -7.18 -2.17
CA LEU A 52 -4.15 -7.22 -1.66
C LEU A 52 -4.10 -6.94 -0.16
N LEU A 53 -4.88 -5.97 0.32
CA LEU A 53 -5.01 -5.68 1.75
C LEU A 53 -5.61 -6.86 2.51
N VAL A 54 -6.68 -7.48 2.00
CA VAL A 54 -7.28 -8.67 2.63
C VAL A 54 -6.23 -9.76 2.82
N VAL A 55 -5.47 -10.08 1.76
CA VAL A 55 -4.41 -11.08 1.82
C VAL A 55 -3.35 -10.70 2.86
N VAL A 56 -2.81 -9.48 2.80
CA VAL A 56 -1.77 -9.04 3.75
C VAL A 56 -2.26 -9.05 5.20
N SER A 57 -3.53 -8.67 5.43
CA SER A 57 -4.13 -8.70 6.78
C SER A 57 -4.26 -10.11 7.35
N GLU A 58 -4.48 -11.12 6.49
CA GLU A 58 -4.54 -12.52 6.91
C GLU A 58 -3.15 -13.08 7.23
N LEU A 59 -2.13 -12.66 6.46
CA LEU A 59 -0.74 -13.05 6.71
C LEU A 59 -0.20 -12.47 8.02
N ALA A 60 -0.69 -11.32 8.46
CA ALA A 60 -0.27 -10.66 9.69
C ALA A 60 -0.90 -11.23 10.98
N SER A 61 -1.53 -12.42 10.94
CA SER A 61 -2.40 -12.96 11.99
C SER A 61 -1.86 -12.99 13.43
N GLU A 62 -0.53 -13.03 13.64
CA GLU A 62 0.06 -12.96 14.99
C GLU A 62 0.24 -11.52 15.53
N HIS A 63 0.31 -10.51 14.65
CA HIS A 63 0.38 -9.07 15.01
C HIS A 63 -0.50 -8.21 14.07
N PRO A 64 -1.83 -8.49 14.00
CA PRO A 64 -2.64 -8.16 12.83
C PRO A 64 -2.92 -6.67 12.64
N GLY A 65 -2.88 -5.88 13.70
CA GLY A 65 -3.16 -4.44 13.64
C GLY A 65 -1.98 -3.63 13.12
N GLU A 66 -0.88 -3.60 13.87
CA GLU A 66 0.19 -2.62 13.65
C GLU A 66 1.05 -2.90 12.43
N LEU A 67 1.38 -4.16 12.12
CA LEU A 67 2.15 -4.49 10.91
C LEU A 67 1.36 -4.18 9.65
N THR A 68 0.08 -4.55 9.62
CA THR A 68 -0.83 -4.22 8.51
C THR A 68 -0.99 -2.71 8.36
N ARG A 69 -1.18 -1.99 9.48
CA ARG A 69 -1.28 -0.52 9.49
C ARG A 69 -0.01 0.11 8.94
N LEU A 70 1.17 -0.32 9.39
CA LEU A 70 2.44 0.21 8.93
C LEU A 70 2.68 -0.08 7.44
N ALA A 71 2.38 -1.30 6.99
CA ALA A 71 2.44 -1.66 5.58
C ALA A 71 1.52 -0.77 4.72
N LEU A 72 0.30 -0.49 5.18
CA LEU A 72 -0.63 0.43 4.51
C LEU A 72 -0.13 1.88 4.47
N VAL A 73 0.48 2.36 5.56
CA VAL A 73 1.12 3.68 5.58
C VAL A 73 2.24 3.74 4.55
N ARG A 74 3.14 2.75 4.52
CA ARG A 74 4.21 2.68 3.52
C ARG A 74 3.68 2.61 2.10
N ALA A 75 2.64 1.79 1.85
CA ALA A 75 1.98 1.66 0.56
C ALA A 75 1.47 3.02 0.07
N LYS A 76 0.63 3.68 0.88
CA LYS A 76 0.01 4.94 0.48
C LYS A 76 1.03 6.07 0.40
N PHE A 77 2.01 6.09 1.28
CA PHE A 77 3.05 7.12 1.23
C PHE A 77 3.93 6.99 -0.01
N CYS A 78 4.40 5.78 -0.33
CA CYS A 78 5.19 5.54 -1.55
C CYS A 78 4.40 5.88 -2.82
N GLU A 79 3.10 5.57 -2.86
CA GLU A 79 2.22 5.97 -3.96
C GLU A 79 2.20 7.50 -4.14
N LEU A 80 1.90 8.24 -3.06
CA LEU A 80 1.79 9.70 -3.08
C LEU A 80 3.13 10.38 -3.45
N LEU A 81 4.24 9.83 -2.97
CA LEU A 81 5.58 10.28 -3.38
C LEU A 81 5.79 10.07 -4.88
N GLY A 82 5.39 8.91 -5.40
CA GLY A 82 5.45 8.60 -6.83
C GLY A 82 4.66 9.60 -7.66
N GLU A 83 3.41 9.87 -7.27
CA GLU A 83 2.52 10.86 -7.92
C GLU A 83 3.14 12.27 -7.94
N ALA A 84 3.86 12.66 -6.89
CA ALA A 84 4.55 13.94 -6.77
C ALA A 84 5.95 13.97 -7.42
N SER A 85 6.35 12.91 -8.12
CA SER A 85 7.66 12.75 -8.74
C SER A 85 7.56 12.58 -10.27
N PRO A 86 8.68 12.64 -11.00
CA PRO A 86 8.74 12.21 -12.40
C PRO A 86 8.35 10.73 -12.63
N HIS A 87 8.19 9.93 -11.57
CA HIS A 87 7.84 8.51 -11.60
C HIS A 87 6.35 8.26 -11.35
N SER A 88 5.47 9.21 -11.66
CA SER A 88 4.02 9.11 -11.42
C SER A 88 3.36 7.91 -12.10
N SER A 89 3.88 7.46 -13.24
CA SER A 89 3.43 6.25 -13.95
C SER A 89 3.65 4.96 -13.14
N SER A 90 4.58 4.95 -12.20
CA SER A 90 4.90 3.80 -11.33
C SER A 90 4.19 3.85 -9.96
N SER A 91 3.35 4.86 -9.70
CA SER A 91 2.62 5.06 -8.42
C SER A 91 1.88 3.80 -7.95
N GLY A 92 1.24 3.07 -8.87
CA GLY A 92 0.55 1.82 -8.56
C GLY A 92 1.49 0.70 -8.09
N GLU A 93 2.68 0.58 -8.69
CA GLU A 93 3.71 -0.38 -8.27
C GLU A 93 4.37 0.03 -6.95
N LEU A 94 4.54 1.34 -6.73
CA LEU A 94 5.03 1.90 -5.46
C LEU A 94 4.07 1.61 -4.30
N PHE A 95 2.76 1.62 -4.55
CA PHE A 95 1.78 1.16 -3.58
C PHE A 95 2.00 -0.32 -3.21
N ILE A 96 2.13 -1.20 -4.20
CA ILE A 96 2.33 -2.64 -3.98
C ILE A 96 3.65 -2.88 -3.23
N MET A 97 4.72 -2.21 -3.64
CA MET A 97 6.02 -2.29 -2.96
C MET A 97 5.90 -1.89 -1.48
N GLY A 98 5.27 -0.75 -1.18
CA GLY A 98 5.09 -0.31 0.20
C GLY A 98 4.24 -1.29 1.02
N LEU A 99 3.19 -1.84 0.41
CA LEU A 99 2.32 -2.83 1.05
C LEU A 99 3.05 -4.14 1.38
N PHE A 100 3.95 -4.58 0.50
CA PHE A 100 4.71 -5.82 0.67
C PHE A 100 6.00 -5.66 1.48
N SER A 101 6.33 -4.43 1.88
CA SER A 101 7.59 -4.10 2.59
C SER A 101 7.78 -4.72 3.97
N LEU A 102 6.78 -5.43 4.49
CA LEU A 102 6.82 -6.11 5.80
C LEU A 102 6.45 -7.59 5.69
N LEU A 103 6.37 -8.16 4.48
CA LEU A 103 6.02 -9.58 4.30
C LEU A 103 7.03 -10.53 4.95
N ASP A 104 8.31 -10.18 4.94
CA ASP A 104 9.36 -10.94 5.62
C ASP A 104 9.10 -11.09 7.12
N THR A 105 8.68 -9.99 7.73
CA THR A 105 8.35 -9.88 9.15
C THR A 105 7.05 -10.62 9.45
N MET A 106 6.03 -10.48 8.60
CA MET A 106 4.73 -11.16 8.76
C MET A 106 4.85 -12.68 8.59
N LEU A 107 5.71 -13.16 7.70
CA LEU A 107 5.84 -14.58 7.34
C LEU A 107 7.01 -15.29 8.03
N GLY A 108 7.83 -14.57 8.80
CA GLY A 108 9.06 -15.11 9.40
C GLY A 108 10.03 -15.71 8.36
N THR A 109 10.01 -15.21 7.13
CA THR A 109 10.74 -15.76 5.98
C THR A 109 11.57 -14.65 5.33
N PRO A 110 12.84 -14.90 4.92
CA PRO A 110 13.65 -13.89 4.25
C PRO A 110 12.96 -13.30 3.00
N MET A 111 13.03 -11.97 2.85
CA MET A 111 12.34 -11.24 1.78
C MET A 111 12.69 -11.76 0.39
N GLU A 112 13.94 -12.13 0.16
CA GLU A 112 14.45 -12.67 -1.10
C GLU A 112 13.68 -13.92 -1.51
N ARG A 113 13.48 -14.86 -0.56
CA ARG A 113 12.75 -16.11 -0.80
C ARG A 113 11.27 -15.87 -1.10
N ILE A 114 10.69 -14.82 -0.52
CA ILE A 114 9.30 -14.43 -0.80
C ILE A 114 9.21 -13.87 -2.22
N MET A 115 10.13 -12.98 -2.61
CA MET A 115 10.14 -12.34 -3.93
C MET A 115 10.38 -13.32 -5.08
N ASP A 116 11.14 -14.40 -4.85
CA ASP A 116 11.35 -15.46 -5.86
C ASP A 116 10.03 -16.11 -6.30
N ARG A 117 9.06 -16.23 -5.40
CA ARG A 117 7.81 -16.95 -5.64
C ARG A 117 6.66 -16.05 -6.11
N LEU A 118 6.78 -14.73 -5.94
CA LEU A 118 5.70 -13.80 -6.27
C LEU A 118 5.75 -13.36 -7.75
N PRO A 119 4.63 -13.40 -8.49
CA PRO A 119 4.55 -12.92 -9.87
C PRO A 119 4.35 -11.39 -9.89
N ILE A 120 5.32 -10.65 -9.38
CA ILE A 120 5.36 -9.18 -9.39
C ILE A 120 6.50 -8.67 -10.27
N SER A 121 6.47 -7.39 -10.62
CA SER A 121 7.46 -6.81 -11.52
C SER A 121 8.87 -6.84 -10.94
N HIS A 122 9.86 -6.97 -11.82
CA HIS A 122 11.27 -7.03 -11.43
C HIS A 122 11.74 -5.81 -10.61
N PRO A 123 11.37 -4.56 -10.95
CA PRO A 123 11.73 -3.39 -10.12
C PRO A 123 11.24 -3.48 -8.68
N VAL A 124 10.04 -4.02 -8.45
CA VAL A 124 9.51 -4.23 -7.09
C VAL A 124 10.29 -5.31 -6.35
N LYS A 125 10.62 -6.42 -7.04
CA LYS A 125 11.44 -7.51 -6.46
C LYS A 125 12.80 -6.99 -6.01
N GLU A 126 13.51 -6.28 -6.89
CA GLU A 126 14.82 -5.70 -6.59
C GLU A 126 14.76 -4.72 -5.41
N ALA A 127 13.70 -3.89 -5.37
CA ALA A 127 13.52 -2.94 -4.28
C ALA A 127 13.28 -3.59 -2.92
N LEU A 128 12.55 -4.70 -2.89
CA LEU A 128 12.21 -5.41 -1.65
C LEU A 128 13.32 -6.38 -1.20
N ALA A 129 13.83 -7.21 -2.12
CA ALA A 129 14.84 -8.21 -1.83
C ALA A 129 16.24 -7.60 -1.65
N ASN A 130 16.66 -6.76 -2.59
CA ASN A 130 18.04 -6.26 -2.66
C ASN A 130 18.18 -4.81 -2.20
N GLN A 131 17.08 -4.10 -1.97
CA GLN A 131 17.06 -2.66 -1.63
C GLN A 131 17.76 -1.78 -2.67
N THR A 132 17.69 -2.19 -3.94
CA THR A 132 18.31 -1.54 -5.10
C THR A 132 17.29 -0.88 -6.03
N GLY A 133 17.77 0.04 -6.87
CA GLY A 133 16.94 0.74 -7.86
C GLY A 133 16.10 1.88 -7.31
N THR A 134 15.42 2.59 -8.21
CA THR A 134 14.64 3.79 -7.89
C THR A 134 13.49 3.52 -6.91
N MET A 135 12.80 2.38 -7.06
CA MET A 135 11.72 1.99 -6.15
C MET A 135 12.21 1.82 -4.70
N ALA A 136 13.41 1.27 -4.49
CA ALA A 136 14.00 1.18 -3.15
C ALA A 136 14.22 2.56 -2.51
N THR A 137 14.52 3.59 -3.29
CA THR A 137 14.69 4.96 -2.79
C THR A 137 13.37 5.50 -2.20
N PHE A 138 12.22 5.21 -2.82
CA PHE A 138 10.90 5.54 -2.24
C PHE A 138 10.65 4.82 -0.92
N LEU A 139 10.94 3.52 -0.84
CA LEU A 139 10.77 2.76 0.40
C LEU A 139 11.72 3.28 1.51
N LYS A 140 12.95 3.64 1.15
CA LYS A 140 13.92 4.25 2.07
C LYS A 140 13.43 5.58 2.62
N ILE A 141 12.69 6.37 1.86
CA ILE A 141 12.05 7.60 2.36
C ILE A 141 10.99 7.27 3.41
N ALA A 142 10.11 6.29 3.15
CA ALA A 142 9.09 5.87 4.10
C ALA A 142 9.70 5.42 5.44
N VAL A 143 10.71 4.55 5.39
CA VAL A 143 11.44 4.07 6.59
C VAL A 143 12.19 5.22 7.29
N ALA A 144 12.74 6.17 6.54
CA ALA A 144 13.42 7.32 7.13
C ALA A 144 12.45 8.26 7.86
N PHE A 145 11.21 8.42 7.35
CA PHE A 145 10.14 9.16 8.02
C PHE A 145 9.76 8.51 9.35
N GLU A 146 9.55 7.20 9.37
CA GLU A 146 9.25 6.42 10.59
C GLU A 146 10.33 6.58 11.67
N ARG A 147 11.59 6.71 11.25
CA ARG A 147 12.76 6.86 12.13
C ARG A 147 13.15 8.31 12.41
N ASN A 148 12.35 9.29 11.96
CA ASN A 148 12.63 10.73 12.09
C ASN A 148 14.01 11.15 11.55
N GLN A 149 14.48 10.54 10.45
CA GLN A 149 15.80 10.78 9.87
C GLN A 149 15.79 11.92 8.84
N GLN A 150 15.55 13.15 9.30
CA GLN A 150 15.32 14.33 8.44
C GLN A 150 16.39 14.56 7.36
N LYS A 151 17.69 14.45 7.71
CA LYS A 151 18.79 14.64 6.75
C LYS A 151 18.73 13.62 5.61
N LYS A 152 18.41 12.36 5.93
CA LYS A 152 18.29 11.27 4.95
C LYS A 152 17.09 11.47 4.05
N ILE A 153 15.95 11.87 4.62
CA ILE A 153 14.74 12.21 3.88
C ILE A 153 15.04 13.26 2.81
N VAL A 154 15.62 14.39 3.20
CA VAL A 154 15.94 15.50 2.27
C VAL A 154 16.87 15.05 1.13
N SER A 155 17.87 14.23 1.45
CA SER A 155 18.79 13.69 0.44
C SER A 155 18.07 12.82 -0.60
N LEU A 156 17.24 11.87 -0.15
CA LEU A 156 16.55 10.92 -1.03
C LEU A 156 15.46 11.59 -1.88
N ILE A 157 14.76 12.59 -1.32
CA ILE A 157 13.77 13.38 -2.07
C ILE A 157 14.43 14.11 -3.25
N ARG A 158 15.62 14.67 -3.02
CA ARG A 158 16.39 15.34 -4.07
C ARG A 158 16.84 14.37 -5.16
N GLU A 159 17.26 13.17 -4.79
CA GLU A 159 17.63 12.09 -5.73
C GLU A 159 16.46 11.72 -6.65
N LEU A 160 15.23 11.66 -6.11
CA LEU A 160 14.02 11.31 -6.87
C LEU A 160 13.42 12.47 -7.67
N GLY A 161 13.99 13.67 -7.61
CA GLY A 161 13.48 14.84 -8.33
C GLY A 161 12.04 15.23 -7.92
N ILE A 162 11.63 14.93 -6.68
CA ILE A 162 10.29 15.27 -6.19
C ILE A 162 10.21 16.80 -6.01
N SER A 163 9.36 17.46 -6.79
CA SER A 163 9.23 18.93 -6.84
C SER A 163 8.51 19.55 -5.63
N GLY A 164 8.48 18.85 -4.49
CA GLY A 164 7.75 19.27 -3.28
C GLY A 164 8.63 19.99 -2.25
N THR A 165 8.03 20.91 -1.50
CA THR A 165 8.64 21.41 -0.26
C THR A 165 8.54 20.34 0.83
N GLY A 166 9.40 20.37 1.85
CA GLY A 166 9.34 19.41 2.98
C GLY A 166 7.96 19.36 3.67
N LYS A 167 7.18 20.44 3.57
CA LYS A 167 5.78 20.52 4.04
C LYS A 167 4.85 19.61 3.24
N THR A 168 4.91 19.64 1.92
CA THR A 168 4.10 18.81 1.01
C THR A 168 4.32 17.31 1.24
N ILE A 169 5.56 16.92 1.57
CA ILE A 169 5.93 15.52 1.79
C ILE A 169 5.46 15.04 3.17
N THR A 170 5.55 15.91 4.18
CA THR A 170 4.97 15.65 5.50
C THR A 170 3.45 15.50 5.42
N GLU A 171 2.78 16.34 4.63
CA GLU A 171 1.34 16.23 4.35
C GLU A 171 0.99 14.91 3.66
N ALA A 172 1.81 14.44 2.72
CA ALA A 172 1.65 13.12 2.10
C ALA A 172 1.75 11.98 3.11
N TYR A 173 2.71 12.03 4.04
CA TYR A 173 2.82 11.04 5.11
C TYR A 173 1.62 11.06 6.05
N ILE A 174 1.17 12.24 6.49
CA ILE A 174 -0.04 12.39 7.32
C ILE A 174 -1.27 11.83 6.59
N THR A 175 -1.38 12.08 5.29
CA THR A 175 -2.45 11.53 4.44
C THR A 175 -2.40 10.02 4.40
N ALA A 176 -1.21 9.42 4.28
CA ALA A 176 -1.03 7.97 4.34
C ALA A 176 -1.43 7.37 5.70
N VAL A 177 -1.13 8.05 6.81
CA VAL A 177 -1.58 7.64 8.16
C VAL A 177 -3.11 7.69 8.27
N LYS A 178 -3.74 8.77 7.79
CA LYS A 178 -5.20 8.89 7.78
C LYS A 178 -5.85 7.83 6.91
N TYR A 179 -5.25 7.51 5.76
CA TYR A 179 -5.68 6.42 4.88
C TYR A 179 -5.66 5.10 5.62
N ALA A 180 -4.52 4.70 6.21
CA ALA A 180 -4.41 3.43 6.92
C ALA A 180 -5.40 3.32 8.09
N ASN A 181 -5.51 4.36 8.92
CA ASN A 181 -6.43 4.39 10.06
C ASN A 181 -7.91 4.40 9.63
N GLY A 182 -8.21 4.97 8.47
CA GLY A 182 -9.58 5.00 7.95
C GLY A 182 -10.06 3.65 7.42
N LEU A 183 -9.18 2.68 7.21
CA LEU A 183 -9.48 1.37 6.62
C LEU A 183 -9.51 0.21 7.62
N LEU A 184 -8.90 0.37 8.80
CA LEU A 184 -8.83 -0.65 9.86
C LEU A 184 -9.95 -0.43 10.87
#